data_AF-A0A7Y5KND2-F1
#
_entry.id   AF-A0A7Y5KND2-F1
#
_cell.length_a   1.000
_cell.length_b   1.000
_cell.length_c   1.000
_cell.angle_alpha   90.00
_cell.angle_beta   90.00
_cell.angle_gamma   90.00
#
_symmetry.space_group_name_H-M   'P 1'
#
loop_
_entity.id
_entity.type
_entity.pdbx_description
1 polymer ?
#
loop_
_entity_poly.entity_id
_entity_poly.type
_entity_poly.pdbx_seq_one_letter_code
_entity_poly.pdbx_strand_id
1 'polypeptide(L)'
;MDDPQPDGGSDSQRQLDELSARVAANRAEIDELHARVESARRRADESEARADRSEARANESDARADASDERARAHEARSDDDRVRLDDLESRADVDRQMIAALQADGTLARQHAAHLEVALRSSRKIGAAIGIVMAVRQVDEDGAFQVLKEASSHANRKLREIADEVVRTGDVSELPEL
;
A
#
# COMPACT_ATOMS: atom_id res chain seq x y z
N MET A 1 59.34 -112.37 -39.78
CA MET A 1 60.27 -111.23 -39.56
C MET A 1 60.09 -110.37 -40.79
N ASP A 2 59.37 -109.25 -40.76
CA ASP A 2 59.14 -108.31 -39.67
C ASP A 2 57.71 -107.78 -39.63
N ASP A 3 57.34 -107.31 -38.44
CA ASP A 3 56.05 -106.77 -38.01
C ASP A 3 55.47 -105.65 -38.90
N PRO A 4 54.13 -105.54 -39.00
CA PRO A 4 53.49 -104.31 -39.45
C PRO A 4 53.51 -103.27 -38.30
N GLN A 5 54.19 -102.14 -38.52
CA GLN A 5 54.12 -100.93 -37.68
C GLN A 5 53.41 -99.80 -38.46
N PRO A 6 52.72 -98.86 -37.78
CA PRO A 6 51.26 -98.72 -37.90
C PRO A 6 50.75 -97.55 -38.77
N ASP A 7 49.55 -97.71 -39.33
CA ASP A 7 48.75 -96.71 -40.09
C ASP A 7 48.17 -95.57 -39.21
N GLY A 8 48.48 -95.56 -37.90
CA GLY A 8 47.94 -94.60 -36.92
C GLY A 8 48.48 -93.16 -37.07
N GLY A 9 49.55 -92.95 -37.84
CA GLY A 9 50.14 -91.63 -38.06
C GLY A 9 49.28 -90.70 -38.94
N SER A 10 48.59 -91.23 -39.95
CA SER A 10 47.82 -90.42 -40.90
C SER A 10 46.46 -89.96 -40.33
N ASP A 11 45.79 -90.82 -39.56
CA ASP A 11 44.55 -90.48 -38.85
C ASP A 11 44.81 -89.55 -37.66
N SER A 12 45.92 -89.73 -36.96
CA SER A 12 46.35 -88.80 -35.92
C SER A 12 46.67 -87.41 -36.50
N GLN A 13 47.27 -87.33 -37.69
CA GLN A 13 47.52 -86.07 -38.40
C GLN A 13 46.21 -85.36 -38.79
N ARG A 14 45.22 -86.08 -39.33
CA ARG A 14 43.90 -85.52 -39.65
C ARG A 14 43.15 -85.01 -38.42
N GLN A 15 43.19 -85.77 -37.32
CA GLN A 15 42.60 -85.34 -36.05
C GLN A 15 43.29 -84.08 -35.50
N LEU A 16 44.61 -83.94 -35.67
CA LEU A 16 45.36 -82.74 -35.31
C LEU A 16 44.99 -81.53 -36.19
N ASP A 17 44.79 -81.71 -37.48
CA ASP A 17 44.34 -80.64 -38.40
C ASP A 17 42.92 -80.17 -38.07
N GLU A 18 42.02 -81.11 -37.77
CA GLU A 18 40.64 -80.82 -37.35
C GLU A 18 40.60 -80.09 -35.99
N LEU A 19 41.40 -80.55 -35.02
CA LEU A 19 41.58 -79.85 -33.75
C LEU A 19 42.15 -78.44 -33.96
N SER A 20 43.12 -78.28 -34.85
CA SER A 20 43.73 -76.98 -35.16
C SER A 20 42.72 -76.02 -35.81
N ALA A 21 41.90 -76.51 -36.75
CA ALA A 21 40.83 -75.73 -37.36
C ALA A 21 39.77 -75.33 -36.33
N ARG A 22 39.39 -76.23 -35.42
CA ARG A 22 38.44 -75.95 -34.34
C ARG A 22 38.99 -74.95 -33.32
N VAL A 23 40.29 -75.03 -33.00
CA VAL A 23 40.97 -74.03 -32.15
C VAL A 23 41.02 -72.66 -32.83
N ALA A 24 41.28 -72.61 -34.14
CA ALA A 24 41.27 -71.36 -34.90
C ALA A 24 39.86 -70.73 -34.95
N ALA A 25 38.82 -71.55 -35.15
CA ALA A 25 37.42 -71.10 -35.11
C ALA A 25 37.03 -70.57 -33.72
N ASN A 26 37.32 -71.33 -32.65
CA ASN A 26 37.07 -70.89 -31.28
C ASN A 26 37.81 -69.59 -30.95
N ARG A 27 39.05 -69.41 -31.44
CA ARG A 27 39.81 -68.17 -31.24
C ARG A 27 39.14 -66.97 -31.92
N ALA A 28 38.64 -67.15 -33.14
CA ALA A 28 37.88 -66.12 -33.84
C ALA A 28 36.56 -65.78 -33.13
N GLU A 29 35.84 -66.78 -32.62
CA GLU A 29 34.64 -66.57 -31.80
C GLU A 29 34.94 -65.82 -30.50
N ILE A 30 36.06 -66.14 -29.83
CA ILE A 30 36.50 -65.44 -28.62
C ILE A 30 36.83 -63.97 -28.93
N ASP A 31 37.53 -63.69 -30.03
CA ASP A 31 37.85 -62.33 -30.45
C ASP A 31 36.57 -61.53 -30.77
N GLU A 32 35.59 -62.16 -31.41
CA GLU A 32 34.28 -61.55 -31.65
C GLU A 32 33.50 -61.29 -30.35
N LEU A 33 33.49 -62.26 -29.43
CA LEU A 33 32.85 -62.09 -28.11
C LEU A 33 33.52 -60.96 -27.32
N HIS A 34 34.85 -60.84 -27.36
CA HIS A 34 35.58 -59.74 -26.76
C HIS A 34 35.16 -58.39 -27.36
N ALA A 35 35.10 -58.28 -28.69
CA ALA A 35 34.64 -57.05 -29.36
C ALA A 35 33.18 -56.70 -29.01
N ARG A 36 32.30 -57.70 -28.91
CA ARG A 36 30.90 -57.49 -28.47
C ARG A 36 30.82 -57.02 -27.02
N VAL A 37 31.65 -57.57 -26.11
CA VAL A 37 31.74 -57.14 -24.71
C VAL A 37 32.25 -55.71 -24.60
N GLU A 38 33.28 -55.33 -25.36
CA GLU A 38 33.77 -53.95 -25.39
C GLU A 38 32.71 -52.96 -25.90
N SER A 39 31.98 -53.32 -26.95
CA SER A 39 30.86 -52.51 -27.45
C SER A 39 29.73 -52.39 -26.41
N ALA A 40 29.41 -53.47 -25.70
CA ALA A 40 28.42 -53.44 -24.63
C ALA A 40 28.86 -52.56 -23.45
N ARG A 41 30.13 -52.61 -23.05
CA ARG A 41 30.72 -51.74 -22.01
C ARG A 41 30.62 -50.27 -22.40
N ARG A 42 31.05 -49.89 -23.62
CA ARG A 42 30.93 -48.50 -24.10
C ARG A 42 29.49 -47.99 -24.09
N ARG A 43 28.52 -48.83 -24.48
CA ARG A 43 27.09 -48.48 -24.41
C ARG A 43 26.60 -48.30 -22.98
N ALA A 44 27.10 -49.11 -22.04
CA ALA A 44 26.78 -48.95 -20.62
C ALA A 44 27.32 -47.63 -20.08
N ASP A 45 28.60 -47.31 -20.34
CA ASP A 45 29.23 -46.05 -19.92
C ASP A 45 28.49 -44.83 -20.51
N GLU A 46 28.09 -44.90 -21.78
CA GLU A 46 27.27 -43.85 -22.40
C GLU A 46 25.89 -43.70 -21.75
N SER A 47 25.26 -44.82 -21.38
CA SER A 47 23.95 -44.81 -20.72
C SER A 47 24.03 -44.24 -19.31
N GLU A 48 25.10 -44.55 -18.57
CA GLU A 48 25.40 -44.00 -17.24
C GLU A 48 25.63 -42.48 -17.35
N ALA A 49 26.49 -42.04 -18.27
CA ALA A 49 26.70 -40.61 -18.50
C ALA A 49 25.44 -39.85 -18.95
N ARG A 50 24.47 -40.52 -19.61
CA ARG A 50 23.15 -39.93 -19.91
C ARG A 50 22.29 -39.83 -18.65
N ALA A 51 22.31 -40.84 -17.77
CA ALA A 51 21.60 -40.83 -16.50
C ALA A 51 22.10 -39.70 -15.60
N ASP A 52 23.42 -39.56 -15.43
CA ASP A 52 24.03 -38.50 -14.61
C ASP A 52 23.63 -37.10 -15.08
N ARG A 53 23.64 -36.88 -16.40
CA ARG A 53 23.19 -35.60 -16.99
C ARG A 53 21.71 -35.35 -16.78
N SER A 54 20.88 -36.40 -16.79
CA SER A 54 19.45 -36.27 -16.54
C SER A 54 19.17 -35.94 -15.07
N GLU A 55 19.91 -36.55 -14.14
CA GLU A 55 19.84 -36.27 -12.72
C GLU A 55 20.31 -34.84 -12.40
N ALA A 56 21.44 -34.41 -12.98
CA ALA A 56 21.91 -33.03 -12.82
C ALA A 56 20.88 -31.99 -13.29
N ARG A 57 20.15 -32.28 -14.39
CA ARG A 57 19.06 -31.41 -14.88
C ARG A 57 17.85 -31.41 -13.96
N ALA A 58 17.49 -32.55 -13.38
CA ALA A 58 16.41 -32.63 -12.41
C ALA A 58 16.73 -31.78 -11.17
N ASN A 59 17.94 -31.95 -10.62
CA ASN A 59 18.42 -31.16 -9.48
C ASN A 59 18.43 -29.66 -9.76
N GLU A 60 18.83 -29.26 -10.98
CA GLU A 60 18.78 -27.85 -11.39
C GLU A 60 17.33 -27.33 -11.51
N SER A 61 16.42 -28.16 -12.03
CA SER A 61 15.00 -27.82 -12.11
C SER A 61 14.38 -27.64 -10.74
N ASP A 62 14.70 -28.52 -9.79
CA ASP A 62 14.21 -28.44 -8.41
C ASP A 62 14.73 -27.18 -7.71
N ALA A 63 16.02 -26.88 -7.84
CA ALA A 63 16.60 -25.65 -7.30
C ALA A 63 15.96 -24.37 -7.90
N ARG A 64 15.56 -24.41 -9.17
CA ARG A 64 14.83 -23.30 -9.81
C ARG A 64 13.41 -23.15 -9.27
N ALA A 65 12.72 -24.26 -8.99
CA ALA A 65 11.40 -24.25 -8.40
C ALA A 65 11.45 -23.66 -6.98
N ASP A 66 12.39 -24.11 -6.15
CA ASP A 66 12.60 -23.56 -4.79
C ASP A 66 12.86 -22.05 -4.82
N ALA A 67 13.76 -21.60 -5.71
CA ALA A 67 14.04 -20.17 -5.87
C ALA A 67 12.83 -19.37 -6.39
N SER A 68 11.95 -19.99 -7.18
CA SER A 68 10.70 -19.36 -7.63
C SER A 68 9.72 -19.21 -6.47
N ASP A 69 9.58 -20.23 -5.63
CA ASP A 69 8.69 -20.23 -4.47
C ASP A 69 9.15 -19.21 -3.42
N GLU A 70 10.46 -19.10 -3.18
CA GLU A 70 11.02 -18.07 -2.30
C GLU A 70 10.71 -16.66 -2.80
N ARG A 71 10.83 -16.41 -4.11
CA ARG A 71 10.46 -15.12 -4.71
C ARG A 71 8.97 -14.83 -4.56
N ALA A 72 8.11 -15.82 -4.75
CA ALA A 72 6.67 -15.68 -4.59
C ALA A 72 6.32 -15.30 -3.14
N ARG A 73 6.88 -16.01 -2.15
CA ARG A 73 6.71 -15.68 -0.72
C ARG A 73 7.20 -14.27 -0.38
N ALA A 74 8.34 -13.85 -0.94
CA ALA A 74 8.86 -12.50 -0.73
C ALA A 74 7.99 -11.41 -1.40
N HIS A 75 7.30 -11.73 -2.49
CA HIS A 75 6.35 -10.83 -3.13
C HIS A 75 5.05 -10.72 -2.32
N GLU A 76 4.56 -11.84 -1.80
CA GLU A 76 3.37 -11.88 -0.93
C GLU A 76 3.61 -11.09 0.37
N ALA A 77 4.74 -11.32 1.05
CA ALA A 77 5.10 -10.58 2.26
C ALA A 77 5.20 -9.06 2.03
N ARG A 78 5.73 -8.65 0.87
CA ARG A 78 5.75 -7.22 0.48
C ARG A 78 4.35 -6.67 0.22
N SER A 79 3.49 -7.45 -0.42
CA SER A 79 2.10 -7.05 -0.67
C SER A 79 1.30 -6.89 0.63
N ASP A 80 1.57 -7.74 1.62
CA ASP A 80 0.94 -7.64 2.94
C ASP A 80 1.43 -6.41 3.72
N ASP A 81 2.74 -6.13 3.69
CA ASP A 81 3.31 -4.91 4.26
C ASP A 81 2.74 -3.64 3.61
N ASP A 82 2.58 -3.64 2.28
CA ASP A 82 1.95 -2.51 1.57
C ASP A 82 0.47 -2.34 1.93
N ARG A 83 -0.29 -3.43 2.12
CA ARG A 83 -1.67 -3.37 2.63
C ARG A 83 -1.73 -2.73 4.01
N VAL A 84 -0.88 -3.15 4.94
CA VAL A 84 -0.81 -2.58 6.29
C VAL A 84 -0.47 -1.08 6.26
N ARG A 85 0.45 -0.66 5.38
CA ARG A 85 0.76 0.77 5.20
C ARG A 85 -0.41 1.56 4.64
N LEU A 86 -1.18 0.99 3.71
CA LEU A 86 -2.36 1.65 3.15
C LEU A 86 -3.43 1.86 4.22
N ASP A 87 -3.68 0.85 5.07
CA ASP A 87 -4.64 0.95 6.18
C ASP A 87 -4.24 2.04 7.20
N ASP A 88 -2.94 2.17 7.52
CA ASP A 88 -2.42 3.24 8.38
C ASP A 88 -2.58 4.63 7.73
N LEU A 89 -2.29 4.76 6.44
CA LEU A 89 -2.48 6.01 5.70
C LEU A 89 -3.96 6.42 5.62
N GLU A 90 -4.86 5.46 5.39
CA GLU A 90 -6.31 5.71 5.38
C GLU A 90 -6.79 6.19 6.76
N SER A 91 -6.35 5.51 7.83
CA SER A 91 -6.67 5.90 9.20
C SER A 91 -6.21 7.33 9.53
N ARG A 92 -5.01 7.72 9.08
CA ARG A 92 -4.50 9.09 9.25
C ARG A 92 -5.31 10.11 8.44
N ALA A 93 -5.64 9.78 7.19
CA ALA A 93 -6.42 10.66 6.32
C ALA A 93 -7.83 10.91 6.89
N ASP A 94 -8.44 9.91 7.53
CA ASP A 94 -9.73 10.06 8.20
C ASP A 94 -9.65 11.00 9.40
N VAL A 95 -8.59 10.88 10.22
CA VAL A 95 -8.34 11.81 11.34
C VAL A 95 -8.14 13.23 10.84
N ASP A 96 -7.32 13.42 9.79
CA ASP A 96 -7.09 14.74 9.19
C ASP A 96 -8.39 15.34 8.64
N ARG A 97 -9.22 14.54 7.98
CA ARG A 97 -10.52 14.98 7.45
C ARG A 97 -11.47 15.40 8.57
N GLN A 98 -11.50 14.66 9.68
CA GLN A 98 -12.29 15.02 10.86
C GLN A 98 -11.80 16.32 11.49
N MET A 99 -10.47 16.50 11.62
CA MET A 99 -9.87 17.72 12.16
C MET A 99 -10.19 18.94 11.30
N ILE A 100 -10.08 18.84 9.97
CA ILE A 100 -10.42 19.93 9.05
C ILE A 100 -11.90 20.31 9.19
N ALA A 101 -12.79 19.32 9.26
CA ALA A 101 -14.22 19.58 9.44
C ALA A 101 -14.51 20.31 10.77
N ALA A 102 -13.87 19.89 11.86
CA ALA A 102 -13.99 20.54 13.16
C ALA A 102 -13.49 22.00 13.14
N LEU A 103 -12.29 22.24 12.58
CA LEU A 103 -11.72 23.59 12.46
C LEU A 103 -12.58 24.51 11.59
N GLN A 104 -13.18 23.97 10.52
CA GLN A 104 -14.10 24.72 9.68
C GLN A 104 -15.37 25.11 10.45
N ALA A 105 -15.95 24.18 11.21
CA ALA A 105 -17.12 24.44 12.05
C ALA A 105 -16.81 25.54 13.10
N ASP A 106 -15.72 25.39 13.85
CA ASP A 106 -15.28 26.38 14.84
C ASP A 106 -15.04 27.76 14.20
N GLY A 107 -14.38 27.78 13.04
CA GLY A 107 -14.14 29.00 12.29
C GLY A 107 -15.43 29.70 11.85
N THR A 108 -16.47 28.95 11.48
CA THR A 108 -17.77 29.55 11.14
C THR A 108 -18.47 30.14 12.36
N LEU A 109 -18.46 29.42 13.49
CA LEU A 109 -19.07 29.88 14.74
C LEU A 109 -18.36 31.15 15.26
N ALA A 110 -17.03 31.15 15.26
CA ALA A 110 -16.23 32.29 15.67
C ALA A 110 -16.53 33.54 14.82
N ARG A 111 -16.66 33.39 13.50
CA ARG A 111 -17.03 34.49 12.60
C ARG A 111 -18.45 35.02 12.87
N GLN A 112 -19.41 34.14 13.12
CA GLN A 112 -20.78 34.55 13.48
C GLN A 112 -20.81 35.33 14.80
N HIS A 113 -20.10 34.84 15.82
CA HIS A 113 -19.99 35.54 17.11
C HIS A 113 -19.32 36.91 16.96
N ALA A 114 -18.23 37.00 16.19
CA ALA A 114 -17.56 38.26 15.94
C ALA A 114 -18.49 39.27 15.23
N ALA A 115 -19.23 38.83 14.21
CA ALA A 115 -20.20 39.68 13.50
C ALA A 115 -21.34 40.15 14.42
N HIS A 116 -21.89 39.27 15.26
CA HIS A 116 -22.92 39.64 16.22
C HIS A 116 -22.42 40.64 17.26
N LEU A 117 -21.21 40.42 17.79
CA LEU A 117 -20.58 41.32 18.75
C LEU A 117 -20.31 42.69 18.13
N GLU A 118 -19.82 42.74 16.89
CA GLU A 118 -19.57 43.99 16.17
C GLU A 118 -20.86 44.80 16.01
N VAL A 119 -21.97 44.15 15.62
CA VAL A 119 -23.28 44.79 15.52
C VAL A 119 -23.76 45.30 16.88
N ALA A 120 -23.61 44.50 17.94
CA ALA A 120 -23.99 44.87 19.30
C ALA A 120 -23.18 46.08 19.80
N LEU A 121 -21.86 46.09 19.61
CA LEU A 121 -20.98 47.19 20.01
C LEU A 121 -21.27 48.47 19.21
N ARG A 122 -21.57 48.37 17.91
CA ARG A 122 -21.98 49.53 17.12
C ARG A 122 -23.30 50.11 17.63
N SER A 123 -24.26 49.26 17.98
CA SER A 123 -25.53 49.68 18.59
C SER A 123 -25.31 50.36 19.94
N SER A 124 -24.49 49.76 20.81
CA SER A 124 -24.17 50.29 22.14
C SER A 124 -23.50 51.66 22.05
N ARG A 125 -22.53 51.84 21.13
CA ARG A 125 -21.89 53.15 20.91
C ARG A 125 -22.87 54.23 20.44
N LYS A 126 -23.79 53.89 19.53
CA LYS A 126 -24.83 54.84 19.08
C LYS A 126 -25.76 55.24 20.23
N ILE A 127 -26.18 54.27 21.04
CA ILE A 127 -27.01 54.52 22.22
C ILE A 127 -26.27 55.42 23.22
N GLY A 128 -25.01 55.12 23.55
CA GLY A 128 -24.20 55.96 24.43
C GLY A 128 -24.02 57.39 23.91
N ALA A 129 -23.81 57.56 22.59
CA ALA A 129 -23.72 58.89 21.98
C ALA A 129 -25.05 59.67 22.07
N ALA A 130 -26.18 59.00 21.83
CA ALA A 130 -27.50 59.62 21.97
C ALA A 130 -27.79 60.04 23.42
N ILE A 131 -27.45 59.18 24.39
CA ILE A 131 -27.53 59.50 25.82
C ILE A 131 -26.75 60.77 26.11
N GLY A 132 -25.50 60.87 25.65
CA GLY A 132 -24.67 62.06 25.83
C GLY A 132 -25.27 63.33 25.23
N ILE A 133 -25.91 63.26 24.07
CA ILE A 133 -26.62 64.39 23.45
C ILE A 133 -27.81 64.83 24.31
N VAL A 134 -28.63 63.88 24.77
CA VAL A 134 -29.80 64.18 25.63
C VAL A 134 -29.36 64.80 26.95
N MET A 135 -28.33 64.26 27.59
CA MET A 135 -27.74 64.84 28.81
C MET A 135 -27.29 66.28 28.59
N ALA A 136 -26.59 66.56 27.49
CA ALA A 136 -26.09 67.90 27.21
C ALA A 136 -27.21 68.92 26.95
N VAL A 137 -28.26 68.54 26.23
CA VAL A 137 -29.35 69.46 25.87
C VAL A 137 -30.34 69.65 27.02
N ARG A 138 -30.72 68.57 27.71
CA ARG A 138 -31.76 68.59 28.75
C ARG A 138 -31.23 68.71 30.17
N GLN A 139 -29.90 68.68 30.35
CA GLN A 139 -29.24 68.78 31.66
C GLN A 139 -29.71 67.70 32.66
N VAL A 140 -29.91 66.49 32.15
CA VAL A 140 -30.25 65.30 32.94
C VAL A 140 -29.04 64.39 33.09
N ASP A 141 -29.06 63.49 34.06
CA ASP A 141 -28.04 62.46 34.25
C ASP A 141 -28.18 61.31 33.23
N GLU A 142 -27.24 60.37 33.26
CA GLU A 142 -27.19 59.23 32.33
C GLU A 142 -28.44 58.36 32.41
N ASP A 143 -28.91 58.07 33.62
CA ASP A 143 -30.11 57.25 33.86
C ASP A 143 -31.37 57.96 33.35
N GLY A 144 -31.51 59.27 33.61
CA GLY A 144 -32.61 60.09 33.09
C GLY A 144 -32.61 60.14 31.56
N ALA A 145 -31.46 60.40 30.94
CA ALA A 145 -31.34 60.41 29.48
C ALA A 145 -31.66 59.04 28.85
N PHE A 146 -31.22 57.94 29.45
CA PHE A 146 -31.55 56.60 28.98
C PHE A 146 -33.07 56.33 29.07
N GLN A 147 -33.73 56.79 30.13
CA GLN A 147 -35.18 56.62 30.28
C GLN A 147 -35.97 57.43 29.26
N VAL A 148 -35.57 58.67 28.95
CA VAL A 148 -36.19 59.45 27.88
C VAL A 148 -36.15 58.68 26.55
N LEU A 149 -34.99 58.12 26.20
CA LEU A 149 -34.83 57.35 24.97
C LEU A 149 -35.65 56.04 24.99
N LYS A 150 -35.73 55.38 26.15
CA LYS A 150 -36.52 54.16 26.33
C LYS A 150 -38.02 54.42 26.19
N GLU A 151 -38.52 55.51 26.75
CA GLU A 151 -39.91 55.92 26.60
C GLU A 151 -40.21 56.27 25.15
N ALA A 152 -39.37 57.07 24.50
CA ALA A 152 -39.50 57.33 23.06
C ALA A 152 -39.54 56.03 22.24
N SER A 153 -38.70 55.04 22.58
CA SER A 153 -38.66 53.72 21.94
C SER A 153 -39.97 52.95 22.10
N SER A 154 -40.53 52.98 23.30
CA SER A 154 -41.81 52.34 23.61
C SER A 154 -42.98 53.03 22.90
N HIS A 155 -43.07 54.37 22.99
CA HIS A 155 -44.14 55.16 22.39
C HIS A 155 -44.15 55.08 20.85
N ALA A 156 -42.98 55.08 20.22
CA ALA A 156 -42.85 54.96 18.77
C ALA A 156 -42.88 53.51 18.26
N ASN A 157 -42.89 52.51 19.16
CA ASN A 157 -42.74 51.08 18.84
C ASN A 157 -41.57 50.79 17.88
N ARG A 158 -40.45 51.50 18.09
CA ARG A 158 -39.21 51.40 17.31
C ARG A 158 -38.08 50.94 18.22
N LYS A 159 -37.09 50.26 17.65
CA LYS A 159 -35.95 49.79 18.45
C LYS A 159 -35.17 50.98 19.00
N LEU A 160 -34.80 50.93 20.29
CA LEU A 160 -34.03 51.98 20.97
C LEU A 160 -32.81 52.46 20.16
N ARG A 161 -32.10 51.54 19.51
CA ARG A 161 -30.94 51.83 18.66
C ARG A 161 -31.27 52.73 17.45
N GLU A 162 -32.49 52.68 16.93
CA GLU A 162 -32.93 53.45 15.77
C GLU A 162 -33.28 54.87 16.18
N ILE A 163 -33.88 55.05 17.35
CA ILE A 163 -34.09 56.38 17.95
C ILE A 163 -32.76 57.00 18.33
N ALA A 164 -31.87 56.22 18.94
CA ALA A 164 -30.52 56.69 19.23
C ALA A 164 -29.76 57.11 17.97
N ASP A 165 -29.87 56.36 16.87
CA ASP A 165 -29.26 56.72 15.59
C ASP A 165 -29.84 58.03 15.02
N GLU A 166 -31.15 58.23 15.16
CA GLU A 166 -31.83 59.44 14.76
C GLU A 166 -31.35 60.65 15.56
N VAL A 167 -31.33 60.55 16.88
CA VAL A 167 -30.81 61.59 17.79
C VAL A 167 -29.35 61.91 17.49
N VAL A 168 -28.50 60.90 17.25
CA VAL A 168 -27.09 61.12 16.89
C VAL A 168 -26.95 61.81 15.53
N ARG A 169 -27.83 61.52 14.57
CA ARG A 169 -27.80 62.11 13.23
C ARG A 169 -28.33 63.53 13.19
N THR A 170 -29.41 63.83 13.91
CA THR A 170 -30.08 65.13 13.87
C THR A 170 -29.58 66.08 14.96
N GLY A 171 -29.10 65.55 16.08
CA GLY A 171 -28.85 66.31 17.30
C GLY A 171 -30.13 66.85 17.95
N ASP A 172 -31.31 66.52 17.41
CA ASP A 172 -32.59 67.03 17.88
C ASP A 172 -33.18 66.10 18.93
N VAL A 173 -33.52 66.68 20.07
CA VAL A 173 -34.16 66.00 21.20
C VAL A 173 -35.54 66.57 21.50
N SER A 174 -36.08 67.46 20.67
CA SER A 174 -37.36 68.14 20.90
C SER A 174 -38.56 67.20 20.79
N GLU A 175 -38.46 66.17 19.95
CA GLU A 175 -39.52 65.17 19.75
C GLU A 175 -39.52 64.03 20.79
N LEU A 176 -38.54 64.02 21.71
CA LEU A 176 -38.48 63.04 22.79
C LEU A 176 -39.44 63.44 23.94
N PRO A 177 -40.08 62.48 24.64
CA PRO A 177 -40.97 62.78 25.76
C PRO A 177 -40.21 63.50 26.89
N GLU A 178 -40.87 64.42 27.58
CA GLU A 178 -40.33 65.04 28.79
C GLU A 178 -40.64 64.15 30.01
N LEU A 179 -39.61 63.86 30.80
CA LEU A 179 -39.70 63.14 32.07
C LEU A 179 -39.96 64.12 33.22
#